data_AF-A0A1Q7HVW7-F1
#
_entry.id   AF-A0A1Q7HVW7-F1
#
_cell.length_a   1.000
_cell.length_b   1.000
_cell.length_c   1.000
_cell.angle_alpha   90.00
_cell.angle_beta   90.00
_cell.angle_gamma   90.00
#
_symmetry.space_group_name_H-M   'P 1'
#
loop_
_entity.id
_entity.type
_entity.pdbx_description
1 polymer ?
#
loop_
_entity_poly.entity_id
_entity_poly.type
_entity_poly.pdbx_seq_one_letter_code
_entity_poly.pdbx_strand_id
1 'polypeptide(L)' 'MATIDARRRIVADRRDFNHYRVRCPFCAETIGPRYATREHLDIPPDPPYAATVRCPRCREEFEVVFSTD' A
#
# COMPACT_ATOMS: atom_id res chain seq x y z
N MET A 1 4.95 6.99 17.56
CA MET A 1 5.55 5.93 16.72
C MET A 1 4.48 4.90 16.45
N ALA A 2 3.80 4.99 15.32
CA ALA A 2 2.89 3.92 14.90
C ALA A 2 3.76 2.82 14.31
N THR A 3 4.10 1.83 15.14
CA THR A 3 4.68 0.57 14.68
C THR A 3 3.65 -0.04 13.75
N ILE A 4 3.80 0.13 12.43
CA ILE A 4 2.95 -0.56 11.48
C ILE A 4 3.23 -2.04 11.71
N ASP A 5 2.24 -2.72 12.28
CA ASP A 5 2.31 -4.13 12.61
C ASP A 5 2.67 -4.88 11.32
N ALA A 6 3.75 -5.66 11.34
CA ALA A 6 4.28 -6.33 10.16
C ALA A 6 3.25 -7.24 9.46
N ARG A 7 2.15 -7.62 10.14
CA ARG A 7 1.03 -8.38 9.56
C ARG A 7 0.18 -7.55 8.59
N ARG A 8 0.34 -6.22 8.57
CA ARG A 8 -0.37 -5.30 7.69
C ARG A 8 0.49 -4.91 6.48
N ARG A 9 1.41 -5.76 6.04
CA ARG A 9 2.23 -5.53 4.84
C ARG A 9 1.87 -6.55 3.77
N ILE A 10 1.61 -6.07 2.56
CA ILE A 10 1.45 -6.91 1.38
C ILE A 10 2.50 -6.56 0.33
N VAL A 11 2.84 -7.53 -0.49
CA VAL A 11 3.73 -7.32 -1.64
C VAL A 11 2.88 -7.21 -2.89
N ALA A 12 3.09 -6.18 -3.71
CA ALA A 12 2.39 -6.02 -4.97
C ALA A 12 3.29 -5.37 -6.02
N ASP A 13 3.01 -5.61 -7.30
CA ASP A 13 3.69 -4.89 -8.37
C ASP A 13 3.28 -3.41 -8.39
N ARG A 14 4.23 -2.53 -8.74
CA ARG A 14 3.96 -1.08 -8.81
C ARG A 14 2.94 -0.74 -9.88
N ARG A 15 2.91 -1.47 -11.00
CA ARG A 15 1.88 -1.28 -12.04
C ARG A 15 0.54 -1.74 -11.51
N ASP A 16 0.44 -2.92 -10.89
CA ASP A 16 -0.83 -3.38 -10.31
C ASP A 16 -1.39 -2.40 -9.27
N PHE A 17 -0.52 -1.78 -8.46
CA PHE A 17 -0.92 -0.70 -7.56
C PHE A 17 -1.45 0.54 -8.31
N ASN A 18 -0.71 1.02 -9.32
CA ASN A 18 -1.12 2.17 -10.13
C ASN A 18 -2.38 1.91 -10.98
N HIS A 19 -2.66 0.65 -11.32
CA HIS A 19 -3.84 0.19 -12.05
C HIS A 19 -5.00 -0.23 -11.13
N TYR A 20 -4.91 0.02 -9.81
CA TYR A 20 -5.95 -0.27 -8.83
C TYR A 20 -6.34 -1.76 -8.78
N ARG A 21 -5.36 -2.65 -8.95
CA ARG A 21 -5.55 -4.11 -8.90
C ARG A 21 -5.23 -4.71 -7.53
N VAL A 22 -4.75 -3.88 -6.60
CA VAL A 22 -4.45 -4.30 -5.23
C VAL A 22 -5.72 -4.40 -4.40
N ARG A 23 -5.83 -5.48 -3.62
CA ARG A 23 -6.96 -5.75 -2.72
C ARG A 23 -6.56 -5.56 -1.27
N CYS A 24 -7.51 -5.11 -0.46
CA CYS A 24 -7.37 -5.04 0.98
C CYS A 24 -7.21 -6.47 1.56
N PRO A 25 -6.17 -6.75 2.36
CA PRO A 25 -5.96 -8.07 2.94
C PRO A 25 -7.01 -8.44 4.01
N PHE A 26 -7.77 -7.46 4.53
CA PHE A 26 -8.74 -7.67 5.60
C PHE A 26 -10.17 -7.91 5.10
N CYS A 27 -10.59 -7.23 4.03
CA CYS A 27 -11.97 -7.29 3.54
C CYS A 27 -12.08 -7.59 2.03
N ALA A 28 -10.96 -7.89 1.37
CA ALA A 28 -10.84 -8.18 -0.06
C ALA A 28 -11.32 -7.08 -1.02
N GLU A 29 -11.62 -5.88 -0.50
CA GLU A 29 -12.05 -4.73 -1.30
C GLU A 29 -10.94 -4.21 -2.22
N THR A 30 -11.29 -3.74 -3.41
CA THR A 30 -10.32 -3.20 -4.37
C THR A 30 -9.92 -1.78 -3.99
N ILE A 31 -8.62 -1.48 -3.99
CA ILE A 31 -8.10 -0.18 -3.60
C ILE A 31 -8.07 0.77 -4.80
N GLY A 32 -8.92 1.79 -4.76
CA GLY A 32 -8.99 2.85 -5.77
C GLY A 32 -8.06 4.04 -5.53
N PRO A 33 -7.96 4.97 -6.50
CA PRO A 33 -7.01 6.08 -6.50
C PRO A 33 -7.08 7.04 -5.32
N ARG A 34 -8.28 7.26 -4.80
CA ARG A 34 -8.56 8.29 -3.80
C ARG A 34 -8.19 7.88 -2.37
N TYR A 35 -7.83 6.62 -2.17
CA TYR A 35 -7.65 6.01 -0.84
C TYR A 35 -6.25 5.42 -0.64
N ALA A 36 -5.40 5.51 -1.67
CA ALA A 36 -3.98 5.24 -1.57
C ALA A 36 -3.28 6.52 -1.11
N THR A 37 -2.83 6.55 0.15
CA THR A 37 -1.98 7.63 0.65
C THR A 37 -0.56 7.34 0.17
N ARG A 38 -0.20 7.93 -0.98
CA ARG A 38 1.13 7.84 -1.60
C ARG A 38 2.20 8.59 -0.79
N GLU A 39 2.33 8.29 0.50
CA GLU A 39 3.18 9.05 1.43
C GLU A 39 4.68 8.77 1.33
N HIS A 40 5.13 7.76 0.56
CA HIS A 40 6.56 7.48 0.38
C HIS A 40 7.04 7.56 -1.07
N LEU A 41 6.33 8.26 -1.95
CA LEU A 41 6.88 8.60 -3.25
C LEU A 41 7.85 9.78 -3.09
N ASP A 42 9.15 9.47 -3.20
CA ASP A 42 10.24 10.37 -3.59
C ASP A 42 10.95 11.20 -2.50
N ILE A 43 11.85 10.56 -1.74
CA ILE A 43 13.14 11.17 -1.36
C ILE A 43 14.27 10.14 -1.59
N PRO A 44 14.99 10.18 -2.73
CA PRO A 44 16.27 9.47 -2.84
C PRO A 44 17.29 9.99 -1.79
N PRO A 45 18.23 9.15 -1.30
CA PRO A 45 18.72 7.93 -1.92
C PRO A 45 18.17 6.62 -1.35
N ASP A 46 17.36 6.66 -0.30
CA ASP A 46 16.99 5.46 0.43
C ASP A 46 15.53 5.04 0.20
N PRO A 47 15.27 3.75 -0.09
CA PRO A 47 13.93 3.23 -0.24
C PRO A 47 13.13 3.46 1.06
N PRO A 48 11.83 3.74 0.89
CA PRO A 48 10.94 2.61 0.84
C PRO A 48 10.13 2.63 -0.45
N TYR A 49 10.25 1.54 -1.22
CA TYR A 49 9.34 1.23 -2.31
C TYR A 49 7.96 0.83 -1.75
N ALA A 50 7.40 1.55 -0.78
CA ALA A 50 6.16 1.17 -0.12
C ALA A 50 5.10 2.27 -0.23
N ALA A 51 3.82 1.91 -0.28
CA ALA A 51 2.72 2.85 -0.19
C ALA A 51 1.81 2.49 0.98
N THR A 52 1.45 3.48 1.78
CA THR A 52 0.47 3.31 2.86
C THR A 52 -0.93 3.44 2.27
N VAL A 53 -1.77 2.44 2.50
CA VAL A 53 -3.14 2.41 1.98
C VAL A 53 -4.11 2.32 3.13
N ARG A 54 -5.17 3.12 3.05
CA ARG A 54 -6.33 2.97 3.92
C ARG A 54 -7.51 2.42 3.14
N CYS A 55 -8.02 1.26 3.54
CA CYS A 55 -9.15 0.66 2.84
C CYS A 55 -10.42 1.52 2.98
N PRO A 56 -11.17 1.82 1.89
CA PRO A 56 -12.40 2.61 1.99
C PRO A 56 -13.53 1.86 2.73
N ARG A 57 -13.51 0.52 2.74
CA ARG A 57 -14.59 -0.31 3.29
C ARG A 57 -14.39 -0.59 4.77
N CYS A 58 -13.28 -1.24 5.14
CA CYS A 58 -13.01 -1.59 6.53
C CYS A 58 -12.20 -0.52 7.29
N ARG A 59 -11.71 0.53 6.60
CA ARG A 59 -10.88 1.61 7.16
C ARG A 59 -9.54 1.17 7.73
N GLU A 60 -9.18 -0.10 7.56
CA GLU A 60 -7.89 -0.64 7.96
C GLU A 60 -6.77 -0.08 7.10
N GLU A 61 -5.68 0.25 7.77
CA GLU A 61 -4.44 0.74 7.15
C GLU A 61 -3.45 -0.39 6.99
N PHE A 62 -2.81 -0.46 5.82
CA PHE A 62 -1.78 -1.45 5.49
C PHE A 62 -0.75 -0.86 4.53
N GLU A 63 0.45 -1.42 4.52
CA GLU A 63 1.51 -1.04 3.60
C GLU A 63 1.55 -1.99 2.41
N VAL A 64 1.74 -1.42 1.23
CA VAL A 64 2.02 -2.14 -0.01
C VAL A 64 3.49 -1.96 -0.32
N VAL A 65 4.28 -3.00 -0.19
CA VAL A 65 5.69 -3.03 -0.57
C VAL A 65 5.77 -3.43 -2.04
N PHE A 66 6.41 -2.60 -2.86
CA PHE A 66 6.64 -2.87 -4.27
C PHE A 66 7.87 -3.76 -4.42
N SER A 67 7.68 -4.92 -5.05
CA SER A 67 8.79 -5.75 -5.52
C SER A 67 9.43 -5.09 -6.75
N THR A 68 10.75 -5.00 -6.75
CA THR A 68 11.56 -4.72 -7.93
C THR A 68 11.83 -6.05 -8.64
N ASP A 69 10.90 -6.51 -9.47
CA ASP A 69 11.20 -7.51 -10.50
C ASP A 69 11.37 -6.80 -11.85
#